data_AF-A0A7Y2XGK2-F1
#
_entry.id   AF-A0A7Y2XGK2-F1
#
_cell.length_a   1.000
_cell.length_b   1.000
_cell.length_c   1.000
_cell.angle_alpha   90.00
_cell.angle_beta   90.00
_cell.angle_gamma   90.00
#
_symmetry.space_group_name_H-M   'P 1'
#
loop_
_entity.id
_entity.type
_entity.pdbx_description
1 polymer ?
#
loop_
_entity_poly.entity_id
_entity_poly.type
_entity_poly.pdbx_seq_one_letter_code
_entity_poly.pdbx_strand_id
1 'polypeptide(L)'
;LALLAASWAVCRRLAPRLGPSLARGWLILAGLAGFALLFFWFGTDHAVAANNLNLQIINPLWLVLGLQRGRERAGLWIVLFFSALSLLMPLLPPWQYTLDVLAAFLPLNLAAAWVLYRSSRNAPGA
;
A
#
# COMPACT_ATOMS: atom_id res chain seq x y z
N LEU A 1 -16.11 -17.64 -17.52
CA LEU A 1 -15.92 -16.88 -18.79
C LEU A 1 -16.58 -15.49 -18.75
N ALA A 2 -17.88 -15.36 -18.44
CA ALA A 2 -18.55 -14.06 -18.38
C ALA A 2 -17.93 -13.06 -17.38
N LEU A 3 -17.55 -13.52 -16.18
CA LEU A 3 -16.85 -12.69 -15.17
C LEU A 3 -15.45 -12.22 -15.64
N LEU A 4 -14.73 -13.05 -16.39
CA LEU A 4 -13.42 -12.69 -16.96
C LEU A 4 -13.57 -11.69 -18.12
N ALA A 5 -14.59 -11.83 -18.95
CA ALA A 5 -14.89 -10.88 -20.02
C ALA A 5 -15.37 -9.53 -19.46
N ALA A 6 -16.21 -9.57 -18.42
CA ALA A 6 -16.66 -8.39 -17.70
C ALA A 6 -15.50 -7.70 -16.98
N SER A 7 -14.65 -8.44 -16.25
CA SER A 7 -13.47 -7.88 -15.59
C SER A 7 -12.49 -7.30 -16.60
N TRP A 8 -12.28 -7.97 -17.74
CA TRP A 8 -11.45 -7.45 -18.83
C TRP A 8 -12.02 -6.15 -19.41
N ALA A 9 -13.33 -6.08 -19.66
CA ALA A 9 -13.99 -4.88 -20.19
C ALA A 9 -13.92 -3.70 -19.21
N VAL A 10 -14.10 -3.98 -17.92
CA VAL A 10 -13.93 -3.01 -16.82
C VAL A 10 -12.48 -2.55 -16.74
N CYS A 11 -11.51 -3.47 -16.74
CA CYS A 11 -10.09 -3.14 -16.71
C CYS A 11 -9.66 -2.31 -17.93
N ARG A 12 -10.20 -2.58 -19.11
CA ARG A 12 -9.83 -1.86 -20.33
C ARG A 12 -10.43 -0.44 -20.39
N ARG A 13 -11.65 -0.23 -19.87
CA ARG A 13 -12.36 1.05 -20.01
C ARG A 13 -12.30 1.93 -18.77
N LEU A 14 -12.40 1.35 -17.58
CA LEU A 14 -12.51 2.07 -16.31
C LEU A 14 -11.15 2.22 -15.61
N ALA A 15 -10.28 1.20 -15.65
CA ALA A 15 -8.99 1.27 -14.95
C ALA A 15 -8.07 2.42 -15.41
N PRO A 16 -7.99 2.82 -16.70
CA PRO A 16 -7.17 3.96 -17.10
C PRO A 16 -7.68 5.29 -16.54
N ARG A 17 -8.98 5.41 -16.28
CA ARG A 17 -9.63 6.64 -15.80
C ARG A 17 -9.69 6.73 -14.28
N LEU A 18 -10.00 5.61 -13.63
CA LEU A 18 -10.22 5.54 -12.18
C LEU A 18 -9.01 5.02 -11.41
N GLY A 19 -8.09 4.30 -12.07
CA GLY A 19 -6.93 3.67 -11.44
C GLY A 19 -6.10 4.62 -10.56
N PRO A 20 -5.69 5.79 -11.04
CA PRO A 20 -4.90 6.73 -10.22
C PRO A 20 -5.67 7.23 -9.00
N SER A 21 -6.97 7.52 -9.15
CA SER A 21 -7.81 7.99 -8.04
C SER A 21 -8.05 6.89 -7.01
N LEU A 22 -8.29 5.65 -7.46
CA LEU A 22 -8.45 4.48 -6.60
C LEU A 22 -7.14 4.16 -5.86
N ALA A 23 -6.01 4.22 -6.56
CA ALA A 23 -4.69 4.01 -5.95
C ALA A 23 -4.38 5.07 -4.88
N ARG A 24 -4.68 6.36 -5.14
CA ARG A 24 -4.57 7.40 -4.12
C ARG A 24 -5.52 7.19 -2.95
N GLY A 25 -6.78 6.85 -3.23
CA GLY A 25 -7.78 6.56 -2.20
C GLY A 25 -7.34 5.41 -1.31
N TRP A 26 -6.82 4.34 -1.89
CA TRP A 26 -6.23 3.21 -1.16
C TRP A 26 -5.09 3.66 -0.25
N LEU A 27 -4.11 4.41 -0.77
CA LEU A 27 -2.96 4.87 0.02
C LEU A 27 -3.38 5.83 1.15
N ILE A 28 -4.39 6.67 0.93
CA ILE A 28 -4.95 7.54 1.98
C ILE A 28 -5.58 6.69 3.09
N LEU A 29 -6.44 5.74 2.71
CA LEU A 29 -7.10 4.84 3.68
C LEU A 29 -6.08 4.01 4.45
N ALA A 30 -5.12 3.40 3.76
CA ALA A 30 -4.03 2.63 4.37
C ALA A 30 -3.14 3.52 5.25
N GLY A 31 -2.90 4.77 4.86
CA GLY A 31 -2.16 5.74 5.66
C GLY A 31 -2.87 6.10 6.96
N LEU A 32 -4.18 6.37 6.89
CA LEU A 32 -5.02 6.64 8.08
C LEU A 32 -5.08 5.42 9.01
N ALA A 33 -5.25 4.22 8.45
CA ALA A 33 -5.17 2.98 9.23
C ALA A 33 -3.78 2.79 9.85
N GLY A 34 -2.72 3.21 9.16
CA GLY A 34 -1.36 3.21 9.69
C GLY A 34 -1.17 4.15 10.86
N PHE A 35 -1.82 5.32 10.87
CA PHE A 35 -1.86 6.19 12.04
C PHE A 35 -2.59 5.55 13.22
N ALA A 36 -3.69 4.83 12.97
CA ALA A 36 -4.37 4.08 14.03
C ALA A 36 -3.46 2.98 14.61
N LEU A 37 -2.73 2.25 13.76
CA LEU A 37 -1.74 1.26 14.20
C LEU A 37 -0.57 1.91 14.96
N LEU A 38 -0.09 3.08 14.51
CA LEU A 38 0.96 3.83 15.20
C LEU A 38 0.47 4.31 16.58
N PHE A 39 -0.77 4.78 16.66
CA PHE A 39 -1.41 5.11 17.92
C PHE A 39 -1.56 3.88 18.82
N PHE A 40 -1.90 2.71 18.30
CA PHE A 40 -1.91 1.50 19.14
C PHE A 40 -0.51 1.12 19.61
N TRP A 41 0.51 1.31 18.78
CA TRP A 41 1.89 1.00 19.15
C TRP A 41 2.40 1.91 20.28
N PHE A 42 2.19 3.23 20.18
CA PHE A 42 2.71 4.21 21.14
C PHE A 42 1.71 4.68 22.21
N GLY A 43 0.42 4.62 21.91
CA GLY A 43 -0.65 5.19 22.74
C GLY A 43 -1.33 4.19 23.66
N THR A 44 -1.01 2.89 23.54
CA THR A 44 -1.51 1.85 24.43
C THR A 44 -0.36 1.16 25.17
N ASP A 45 -0.66 0.12 25.94
CA ASP A 45 0.36 -0.67 26.62
C ASP A 45 1.35 -1.23 25.58
N HIS A 46 2.56 -0.66 25.57
CA HIS A 46 3.59 -0.95 24.58
C HIS A 46 3.98 -2.43 24.63
N ALA A 47 3.83 -3.12 25.77
CA ALA A 47 4.14 -4.54 25.89
C ALA A 47 3.26 -5.42 24.99
N VAL A 48 2.03 -4.99 24.71
CA VAL A 48 1.06 -5.75 23.90
C VAL A 48 1.19 -5.42 22.42
N ALA A 49 1.47 -4.16 22.08
CA ALA A 49 1.50 -3.68 20.71
C ALA A 49 2.90 -3.64 20.07
N ALA A 50 3.99 -3.77 20.84
CA ALA A 50 5.37 -3.65 20.34
C ALA A 50 5.70 -4.63 19.19
N ASN A 51 5.09 -5.81 19.22
CA ASN A 51 5.31 -6.83 18.20
C ASN A 51 4.34 -6.72 17.02
N ASN A 52 3.51 -5.68 16.91
CA ASN A 52 2.59 -5.52 15.79
C ASN A 52 3.29 -4.89 14.58
N LEU A 53 4.05 -5.70 13.83
CA LEU A 53 4.80 -5.24 12.67
C LEU A 53 3.92 -4.99 11.42
N ASN A 54 2.59 -5.10 11.54
CA ASN A 54 1.67 -4.75 10.45
C ASN A 54 1.75 -3.26 10.06
N LEU A 55 2.33 -2.41 10.91
CA LEU A 55 2.65 -1.01 10.58
C LEU A 55 3.54 -0.89 9.33
N GLN A 56 4.38 -1.89 9.04
CA GLN A 56 5.24 -1.87 7.85
C GLN A 56 4.42 -2.02 6.56
N ILE A 57 3.32 -2.77 6.61
CA ILE A 57 2.41 -3.02 5.50
C ILE A 57 1.37 -1.90 5.40
N ILE A 58 0.79 -1.49 6.53
CA ILE A 58 -0.18 -0.41 6.65
C ILE A 58 0.51 0.75 7.37
N ASN A 59 1.19 1.59 6.57
CA ASN A 59 2.15 2.58 7.06
C ASN A 59 1.58 4.01 6.97
N PRO A 60 1.70 4.86 8.02
CA PRO A 60 1.26 6.25 7.96
C PRO A 60 1.88 7.07 6.81
N LEU A 61 3.06 6.67 6.31
CA LEU A 61 3.70 7.27 5.14
C LEU A 61 2.87 7.13 3.85
N TRP A 62 1.97 6.15 3.76
CA TRP A 62 1.04 6.02 2.63
C TRP A 62 0.13 7.24 2.49
N LEU A 63 -0.19 7.93 3.59
CA LEU A 63 -0.97 9.15 3.54
C LEU A 63 -0.26 10.24 2.73
N VAL A 64 1.05 10.41 2.96
CA VAL A 64 1.87 11.37 2.22
C VAL A 64 1.91 11.01 0.74
N LEU A 65 2.07 9.73 0.40
CA LEU A 65 2.10 9.27 -0.99
C LEU A 65 0.73 9.42 -1.70
N GLY A 66 -0.37 9.22 -0.98
CA GLY A 66 -1.72 9.39 -1.52
C GLY A 66 -2.09 10.85 -1.79
N LEU A 67 -1.66 11.76 -0.90
CA LEU A 67 -1.98 13.19 -0.99
C LEU A 67 -1.03 13.95 -1.93
N GLN A 68 0.28 13.68 -1.89
CA GLN A 68 1.26 14.43 -2.69
C GLN A 68 1.21 14.02 -4.18
N ARG A 69 1.63 14.94 -5.05
CA ARG A 69 1.84 14.69 -6.48
C ARG A 69 3.29 15.02 -6.84
N GLY A 70 3.84 14.38 -7.86
CA GLY A 70 5.20 14.64 -8.38
C GLY A 70 6.32 13.88 -7.69
N ARG A 71 6.01 12.99 -6.73
CA ARG A 71 6.99 12.14 -6.02
C ARG A 71 6.72 10.65 -6.23
N GLU A 72 5.98 10.28 -7.28
CA GLU A 72 5.48 8.93 -7.52
C GLU A 72 6.61 7.90 -7.69
N ARG A 73 7.75 8.30 -8.30
CA ARG A 73 8.94 7.44 -8.40
C ARG A 73 9.54 7.13 -7.03
N ALA A 74 9.70 8.14 -6.18
CA ALA A 74 10.18 7.94 -4.82
C ALA A 74 9.19 7.10 -4.00
N GLY A 75 7.88 7.38 -4.15
CA GLY A 75 6.81 6.61 -3.54
C GLY A 75 6.86 5.12 -3.89
N LEU A 76 7.07 4.79 -5.18
CA LEU A 76 7.25 3.39 -5.60
C LEU A 76 8.42 2.71 -4.89
N TRP A 77 9.57 3.36 -4.79
CA TRP A 77 10.74 2.79 -4.10
C TRP A 77 10.51 2.62 -2.60
N ILE A 78 9.84 3.58 -1.96
CA ILE A 78 9.48 3.47 -0.53
C ILE A 78 8.54 2.28 -0.33
N VAL A 79 7.51 2.12 -1.17
CA VAL A 79 6.58 0.99 -1.09
C VAL A 79 7.29 -0.34 -1.31
N LEU A 80 8.19 -0.43 -2.29
CA LEU A 80 9.00 -1.63 -2.53
C LEU A 80 9.90 -1.96 -1.34
N PHE A 81 10.57 -0.96 -0.77
CA PHE A 81 11.43 -1.14 0.40
C PHE A 81 10.65 -1.71 1.60
N PHE A 82 9.53 -1.08 1.97
CA PHE A 82 8.70 -1.58 3.07
C PHE A 82 8.06 -2.94 2.78
N SER A 83 7.70 -3.21 1.52
CA SER A 83 7.17 -4.52 1.12
C SER A 83 8.24 -5.61 1.28
N ALA A 84 9.46 -5.35 0.81
CA ALA A 84 10.59 -6.27 0.98
C ALA A 84 10.92 -6.50 2.46
N LEU A 85 10.95 -5.42 3.26
CA LEU A 85 11.18 -5.52 4.70
C LEU A 85 10.08 -6.35 5.39
N SER A 86 8.82 -6.14 5.02
CA SER A 86 7.68 -6.88 5.59
C SER A 86 7.72 -8.36 5.26
N LEU A 87 8.26 -8.75 4.10
CA LEU A 87 8.47 -10.16 3.74
C LEU A 87 9.59 -10.84 4.54
N LEU A 88 10.54 -10.06 5.07
CA LEU A 88 11.62 -10.57 5.92
C LEU A 88 11.18 -10.71 7.38
N MET A 89 10.17 -9.96 7.84
CA MET A 89 9.73 -9.99 9.25
C MET A 89 9.26 -11.37 9.74
N PRO A 90 8.51 -12.18 8.97
CA PRO A 90 8.19 -13.55 9.36
C PRO A 90 9.40 -14.46 9.57
N LEU A 91 10.60 -14.05 9.13
CA LEU A 91 11.84 -14.82 9.29
C LEU A 91 12.63 -14.45 10.55
N LEU A 92 12.21 -13.40 11.27
CA LEU A 92 12.91 -12.88 12.44
C LEU A 92 12.20 -13.29 13.74
N PRO A 93 12.95 -13.66 14.79
CA PRO A 93 12.39 -13.82 16.13
C PRO A 93 11.90 -12.46 16.68
N PRO A 94 10.78 -12.40 17.43
CA PRO A 94 9.85 -13.48 17.75
C PRO A 94 8.87 -13.69 16.58
N TRP A 95 8.95 -14.85 15.94
CA TRP A 95 8.19 -15.24 14.75
C TRP A 95 6.76 -14.72 14.78
N GLN A 96 6.44 -13.78 13.90
CA GLN A 96 5.12 -13.15 13.84
C GLN A 96 4.29 -13.73 12.70
N TYR A 97 3.08 -14.16 13.01
CA TYR A 97 2.12 -14.60 12.01
C TYR A 97 1.49 -13.38 11.31
N THR A 98 1.99 -13.04 10.12
CA THR A 98 1.53 -11.88 9.31
C THR A 98 1.27 -12.23 7.85
N LEU A 99 1.29 -13.51 7.49
CA LEU A 99 1.20 -13.98 6.10
C LEU A 99 -0.13 -13.59 5.44
N ASP A 100 -1.24 -13.62 6.17
CA ASP A 100 -2.57 -13.23 5.70
C ASP A 100 -2.65 -11.73 5.42
N VAL A 101 -2.06 -10.91 6.29
CA VAL A 101 -1.96 -9.46 6.09
C VAL A 101 -1.09 -9.14 4.88
N LEU A 102 0.04 -9.84 4.74
CA LEU A 102 0.92 -9.73 3.57
C LEU A 102 0.18 -10.12 2.29
N ALA A 103 -0.46 -11.30 2.28
CA ALA A 103 -1.19 -11.80 1.12
C ALA A 103 -2.34 -10.87 0.70
N ALA A 104 -3.04 -10.27 1.67
CA ALA A 104 -4.13 -9.35 1.40
C ALA A 104 -3.64 -7.99 0.88
N PHE A 105 -2.70 -7.35 1.57
CA PHE A 105 -2.42 -5.92 1.38
C PHE A 105 -1.15 -5.61 0.60
N LEU A 106 -0.16 -6.50 0.58
CA LEU A 106 1.10 -6.28 -0.13
C LEU A 106 0.88 -6.14 -1.66
N PRO A 107 0.06 -7.00 -2.32
CA PRO A 107 -0.26 -6.82 -3.74
C PRO A 107 -0.99 -5.49 -4.01
N LEU A 108 -1.89 -5.07 -3.12
CA LEU A 108 -2.64 -3.82 -3.24
C LEU A 108 -1.73 -2.59 -3.14
N ASN A 109 -0.81 -2.57 -2.16
CA ASN A 109 0.16 -1.48 -2.00
C ASN A 109 1.07 -1.35 -3.21
N LEU A 110 1.61 -2.46 -3.70
CA LEU A 110 2.47 -2.49 -4.89
C LEU A 110 1.69 -2.05 -6.14
N ALA A 111 0.47 -2.54 -6.32
CA ALA A 111 -0.37 -2.16 -7.44
C ALA A 111 -0.71 -0.66 -7.41
N ALA A 112 -1.07 -0.12 -6.24
CA ALA A 112 -1.35 1.30 -6.08
C ALA A 112 -0.13 2.16 -6.42
N ALA A 113 1.05 1.82 -5.87
CA ALA A 113 2.29 2.53 -6.13
C ALA A 113 2.68 2.47 -7.62
N TRP A 114 2.55 1.30 -8.23
CA TRP A 114 2.84 1.10 -9.65
C TRP A 114 1.90 1.90 -10.56
N VAL A 115 0.60 1.90 -10.28
CA VAL A 115 -0.39 2.67 -11.04
C VAL A 115 -0.08 4.16 -10.98
N LEU A 116 0.29 4.71 -9.81
CA LEU A 116 0.66 6.11 -9.68
C LEU A 116 1.93 6.45 -10.45
N TYR A 117 2.98 5.63 -10.31
CA TYR A 117 4.22 5.81 -11.05
C TYR A 117 4.04 5.73 -12.57
N ARG A 118 3.26 4.75 -13.06
CA ARG A 118 2.97 4.63 -14.49
C ARG A 118 2.16 5.82 -15.00
N SER A 119 1.20 6.29 -14.20
CA SER A 119 0.34 7.41 -14.60
C SER A 119 1.10 8.74 -14.62
N SER A 120 2.05 8.96 -13.71
CA SER A 120 2.90 10.15 -13.73
C SER A 120 3.80 10.20 -14.96
N ARG A 121 4.26 9.04 -15.47
CA ARG A 121 5.06 8.96 -16.72
C ARG A 121 4.25 9.21 -18.00
N ASN A 122 2.94 8.99 -17.96
CA ASN A 122 2.06 9.15 -19.12
C ASN A 122 1.35 10.52 -19.12
N ALA A 123 1.54 11.33 -18.08
CA ALA A 123 0.96 12.66 -18.02
C ALA A 123 1.71 13.59 -18.99
N PRO A 124 1.00 14.31 -19.89
CA PRO A 124 1.64 15.26 -20.79
C PRO A 124 2.26 16.41 -19.97
N GLY A 125 3.59 16.54 -20.02
CA GLY A 125 4.35 17.60 -19.35
C GLY A 125 5.36 17.15 -18.29
N ALA A 126 5.62 15.84 -18.13
CA ALA A 126 6.71 15.30 -17.31
C ALA A 126 8.04 15.18 -18.08
#